data_AF-A0A3B9NLF2-F1
#
_entry.id   AF-A0A3B9NLF2-F1
#
_cell.length_a   1.000
_cell.length_b   1.000
_cell.length_c   1.000
_cell.angle_alpha   90.00
_cell.angle_beta   90.00
_cell.angle_gamma   90.00
#
_symmetry.space_group_name_H-M   'P 1'
#
loop_
_entity.id
_entity.type
_entity.pdbx_description
1 polymer ?
#
loop_
_entity_poly.entity_id
_entity_poly.type
_entity_poly.pdbx_seq_one_letter_code
_entity_poly.pdbx_strand_id
1 'polypeptide(L)'
;MTAETGESREWEVIVEPFTETILGTYDITGLVLYGGTGPEYGGGAVLSLTSKPWIWPVSDGPQVELDNSITFKLTGVTPTGKTTGTFVNDAGADGKYANFIYTPDPKTDVNKFYRKIPKGEGKWERDYTTDILTLIAADGSSVNCSFLGPGTEDLGNKQAKTIVNNAFAFSLNGNDDWSAIYTDYDKFVKKPRRYWVEVKKRN
;
A
#
# COMPACT_ATOMS: atom_id res chain seq x y z
N MET A 1 31.44 28.65 -18.54
CA MET A 1 32.62 28.15 -19.27
C MET A 1 32.86 29.14 -20.41
N THR A 2 34.01 29.81 -20.44
CA THR A 2 34.28 30.88 -21.41
C THR A 2 35.01 30.27 -22.61
N ALA A 3 34.44 30.41 -23.81
CA ALA A 3 35.12 30.05 -25.05
C ALA A 3 36.10 31.16 -25.46
N GLU A 4 37.13 30.79 -26.21
CA GLU A 4 38.26 31.61 -26.65
C GLU A 4 37.88 32.81 -27.56
N THR A 5 36.58 32.99 -27.86
CA THR A 5 36.03 34.04 -28.74
C THR A 5 35.32 35.19 -28.02
N GLY A 6 35.22 35.17 -26.69
CA GLY A 6 34.60 36.26 -25.92
C GLY A 6 33.06 36.29 -25.92
N GLU A 7 32.40 35.27 -26.48
CA GLU A 7 30.95 35.12 -26.38
C GLU A 7 30.55 34.44 -25.06
N SER A 8 29.86 35.17 -24.19
CA SER A 8 29.24 34.62 -22.99
C SER A 8 27.85 34.07 -23.32
N ARG A 9 27.64 32.77 -23.09
CA ARG A 9 26.29 32.20 -23.06
C ARG A 9 25.73 32.33 -21.65
N GLU A 10 24.66 33.11 -21.51
CA GLU A 10 23.84 33.08 -20.30
C GLU A 10 23.04 31.78 -20.29
N TRP A 11 23.20 31.00 -19.23
CA TRP A 11 22.39 29.81 -18.99
C TRP A 11 21.41 30.16 -17.89
N GLU A 12 20.12 30.11 -18.21
CA GLU A 12 19.06 30.20 -17.21
C GLU A 12 18.85 28.81 -16.61
N VAL A 13 19.21 28.64 -15.34
CA VAL A 13 18.89 27.43 -14.57
C VAL A 13 17.57 27.69 -13.86
N ILE A 14 16.49 27.15 -14.41
CA ILE A 14 15.18 27.13 -13.74
C ILE A 14 15.21 26.01 -12.71
N VAL A 15 15.32 26.37 -11.42
CA VAL A 15 15.21 25.42 -10.31
C VAL A 15 13.75 25.39 -9.86
N GLU A 16 13.01 24.38 -10.29
CA GLU A 16 11.69 24.11 -9.74
C GLU A 16 11.83 23.34 -8.41
N PRO A 17 11.29 23.85 -7.29
CA PRO A 17 11.36 23.14 -6.01
C PRO A 17 10.51 21.87 -6.06
N PHE A 18 11.18 20.73 -6.15
CA PHE A 18 10.55 19.43 -5.98
C PHE A 18 10.30 19.16 -4.48
N THR A 19 9.07 18.78 -4.13
CA THR A 19 8.71 18.33 -2.79
C THR A 19 8.28 16.87 -2.83
N GLU A 20 9.00 16.01 -2.11
CA GLU A 20 8.59 14.62 -1.95
C GLU A 20 7.34 14.55 -1.06
N THR A 21 6.27 13.98 -1.60
CA THR A 21 4.93 14.03 -0.99
C THR A 21 4.69 12.92 0.03
N ILE A 22 5.48 11.84 0.01
CA ILE A 22 5.31 10.71 0.94
C ILE A 22 6.01 10.92 2.29
N LEU A 23 6.78 12.00 2.48
CA LEU A 23 7.58 12.19 3.69
C LEU A 23 6.72 12.45 4.92
N GLY A 24 7.16 11.94 6.07
CA GLY A 24 6.51 12.14 7.37
C GLY A 24 6.05 10.83 8.00
N THR A 25 5.33 10.96 9.11
CA THR A 25 4.78 9.82 9.85
C THR A 25 3.28 9.70 9.60
N TYR A 26 2.82 8.47 9.43
CA TYR A 26 1.46 8.13 9.07
C TYR A 26 0.91 7.07 10.02
N ASP A 27 -0.27 7.31 10.59
CA ASP A 27 -1.00 6.30 11.35
C ASP A 27 -1.78 5.41 10.40
N ILE A 28 -1.74 4.09 10.60
CA ILE A 28 -2.63 3.16 9.90
C ILE A 28 -4.03 3.31 10.49
N THR A 29 -5.00 3.57 9.62
CA THR A 29 -6.39 3.84 9.99
C THR A 29 -7.37 2.79 9.47
N GLY A 30 -6.94 1.96 8.53
CA GLY A 30 -7.79 0.92 7.98
C GLY A 30 -7.04 -0.02 7.05
N LEU A 31 -7.52 -1.26 6.97
CA LEU A 31 -7.04 -2.26 6.03
C LEU A 31 -8.24 -2.72 5.22
N VAL A 32 -8.30 -2.39 3.94
CA VAL A 32 -9.49 -2.58 3.10
C VAL A 32 -9.11 -3.37 1.86
N LEU A 33 -9.92 -4.34 1.47
CA LEU A 33 -9.75 -5.11 0.24
C LEU A 33 -10.91 -4.86 -0.72
N TYR A 34 -10.64 -5.05 -2.00
CA TYR A 34 -11.64 -5.35 -3.01
C TYR A 34 -11.34 -6.74 -3.56
N GLY A 35 -12.34 -7.61 -3.54
CA GLY A 35 -12.17 -9.00 -3.91
C GLY A 35 -13.50 -9.67 -4.22
N GLY A 36 -13.41 -10.90 -4.71
CA GLY A 36 -14.54 -11.73 -5.11
C GLY A 36 -14.55 -12.04 -6.60
N THR A 37 -15.06 -13.21 -6.92
CA THR A 37 -15.26 -13.75 -8.27
C THR A 37 -16.53 -13.17 -8.89
N GLY A 38 -16.52 -12.86 -10.19
CA GLY A 38 -17.70 -12.37 -10.92
C GLY A 38 -18.36 -11.11 -10.32
N PRO A 39 -17.65 -9.98 -10.19
CA PRO A 39 -18.24 -8.73 -9.68
C PRO A 39 -19.46 -8.25 -10.49
N GLU A 40 -19.52 -8.53 -11.79
CA GLU A 40 -20.66 -8.28 -12.67
C GLU A 40 -21.93 -9.06 -12.27
N TYR A 41 -21.78 -10.16 -11.53
CA TYR A 41 -22.86 -10.95 -10.95
C TYR A 41 -23.07 -10.65 -9.46
N GLY A 42 -22.37 -9.65 -8.89
CA GLY A 42 -22.48 -9.27 -7.48
C GLY A 42 -21.58 -10.07 -6.53
N GLY A 43 -20.62 -10.86 -7.05
CA GLY A 43 -19.68 -11.60 -6.19
C GLY A 43 -18.56 -10.72 -5.61
N GLY A 44 -18.30 -9.56 -6.22
CA GLY A 44 -17.30 -8.60 -5.79
C GLY A 44 -17.77 -7.73 -4.61
N ALA A 45 -16.86 -7.43 -3.68
CA ALA A 45 -17.14 -6.55 -2.55
C ALA A 45 -15.90 -5.79 -2.07
N VAL A 46 -16.12 -4.56 -1.61
CA VAL A 46 -15.14 -3.79 -0.85
C VAL A 46 -15.37 -4.04 0.65
N LEU A 47 -14.37 -4.58 1.34
CA LEU A 47 -14.49 -5.02 2.73
C LEU A 47 -13.29 -4.58 3.56
N SER A 48 -13.53 -4.02 4.73
CA SER A 48 -12.48 -3.86 5.74
C SER A 48 -12.08 -5.24 6.28
N LEU A 49 -10.79 -5.51 6.40
CA LEU A 49 -10.28 -6.72 7.06
C LEU A 49 -10.73 -6.78 8.53
N THR A 50 -11.00 -5.65 9.18
CA THR A 50 -11.48 -5.62 10.57
C THR A 50 -13.00 -5.70 10.71
N SER A 51 -13.76 -5.68 9.61
CA SER A 51 -15.24 -5.77 9.66
C SER A 51 -15.77 -7.12 10.13
N LYS A 52 -14.96 -8.17 10.01
CA LYS A 52 -15.30 -9.55 10.38
C LYS A 52 -14.20 -10.17 11.25
N PRO A 53 -14.01 -9.69 12.49
CA PRO A 53 -12.86 -10.10 13.31
C PRO A 53 -12.81 -11.62 13.58
N TRP A 54 -13.96 -12.31 13.55
CA TRP A 54 -14.04 -13.77 13.79
C TRP A 54 -13.43 -14.64 12.68
N ILE A 55 -13.10 -14.08 11.50
CA ILE A 55 -12.43 -14.84 10.42
C ILE A 55 -10.90 -14.80 10.53
N TRP A 56 -10.37 -14.12 11.55
CA TRP A 56 -8.94 -13.90 11.76
C TRP A 56 -8.49 -14.45 13.11
N PRO A 57 -7.16 -14.56 13.35
CA PRO A 57 -6.65 -14.88 14.68
C PRO A 57 -7.03 -13.79 15.68
N VAL A 58 -7.46 -14.20 16.88
CA VAL A 58 -7.90 -13.26 17.93
C VAL A 58 -6.75 -12.38 18.42
N SER A 59 -5.57 -12.96 18.63
CA SER A 59 -4.40 -12.28 19.20
C SER A 59 -3.63 -11.44 18.21
N ASP A 60 -3.63 -11.82 16.94
CA ASP A 60 -2.69 -11.34 15.93
C ASP A 60 -3.38 -11.10 14.58
N GLY A 61 -4.69 -10.85 14.56
CA GLY A 61 -5.44 -10.55 13.34
C GLY A 61 -5.21 -9.10 12.85
N PRO A 62 -5.89 -8.69 11.76
CA PRO A 62 -5.73 -7.37 11.13
C PRO A 62 -5.88 -6.17 12.08
N GLN A 63 -6.59 -6.33 13.20
CA GLN A 63 -6.78 -5.30 14.21
C GLN A 63 -5.47 -4.77 14.83
N VAL A 64 -4.43 -5.60 14.92
CA VAL A 64 -3.13 -5.22 15.52
C VAL A 64 -2.28 -4.36 14.58
N GLU A 65 -2.77 -4.04 13.38
CA GLU A 65 -2.11 -3.06 12.51
C GLU A 65 -2.66 -1.65 12.73
N LEU A 66 -3.74 -1.48 13.47
CA LEU A 66 -4.42 -0.18 13.58
C LEU A 66 -3.77 0.77 14.61
N ASP A 67 -2.80 0.30 15.40
CA ASP A 67 -1.92 1.15 16.21
C ASP A 67 -0.53 1.32 15.59
N ASN A 68 -0.27 0.70 14.44
CA ASN A 68 0.98 0.85 13.72
C ASN A 68 1.11 2.24 13.09
N SER A 69 2.36 2.67 12.92
CA SER A 69 2.67 3.89 12.20
C SER A 69 3.84 3.73 11.26
N ILE A 70 3.80 4.41 10.11
CA ILE A 70 4.82 4.31 9.08
C ILE A 70 5.48 5.68 8.91
N THR A 71 6.79 5.75 9.09
CA THR A 71 7.57 6.98 8.94
C THR A 71 8.47 6.89 7.72
N PHE A 72 8.38 7.87 6.80
CA PHE A 72 9.21 7.97 5.61
C PHE A 72 10.19 9.16 5.71
N LYS A 73 11.45 8.91 5.37
CA LYS A 73 12.52 9.92 5.28
C LYS A 73 13.22 9.83 3.94
N LEU A 74 13.49 10.98 3.32
CA LEU A 74 14.26 11.09 2.08
C LEU A 74 15.75 10.90 2.36
N THR A 75 16.44 10.12 1.52
CA THR A 75 17.90 10.00 1.56
C THR A 75 18.57 10.49 0.27
N GLY A 76 17.84 10.53 -0.84
CA GLY A 76 18.40 11.06 -2.09
C GLY A 76 17.53 10.85 -3.31
N VAL A 77 18.11 11.11 -4.47
CA VAL A 77 17.50 10.95 -5.79
C VAL A 77 18.46 10.16 -6.67
N THR A 78 17.96 9.20 -7.43
CA THR A 78 18.75 8.42 -8.38
C THR A 78 19.12 9.26 -9.60
N PRO A 79 20.14 8.87 -10.39
CA PRO A 79 20.45 9.53 -11.67
C PRO A 79 19.28 9.53 -12.66
N THR A 80 18.34 8.59 -12.51
CA THR A 80 17.12 8.49 -13.32
C THR A 80 15.96 9.32 -12.78
N GLY A 81 16.18 10.14 -11.74
CA GLY A 81 15.17 11.05 -11.19
C GLY A 81 14.19 10.41 -10.21
N LYS A 82 14.45 9.18 -9.74
CA LYS A 82 13.62 8.53 -8.73
C LYS A 82 14.01 9.01 -7.34
N THR A 83 13.05 9.29 -6.48
CA THR A 83 13.35 9.60 -5.08
C THR A 83 13.58 8.32 -4.30
N THR A 84 14.45 8.38 -3.30
CA THR A 84 14.81 7.23 -2.46
C THR A 84 14.91 7.63 -1.02
N GLY A 85 14.69 6.67 -0.13
CA GLY A 85 14.72 6.93 1.28
C GLY A 85 14.68 5.71 2.16
N THR A 86 14.47 5.97 3.45
CA THR A 86 14.21 4.95 4.46
C THR A 86 12.79 5.06 4.95
N PHE A 87 12.23 3.94 5.38
CA PHE A 87 10.99 3.93 6.13
C PHE A 87 11.12 3.06 7.39
N VAL A 88 10.27 3.32 8.37
CA VAL A 88 10.07 2.47 9.54
C VAL A 88 8.58 2.23 9.69
N ASN A 89 8.16 0.97 9.65
CA ASN A 89 6.86 0.52 10.13
C ASN A 89 7.01 0.17 11.61
N ASP A 90 6.45 0.98 12.49
CA ASP A 90 6.46 0.80 13.93
C ASP A 90 5.23 -0.01 14.35
N ALA A 91 5.45 -1.04 15.17
CA ALA A 91 4.46 -2.01 15.62
C ALA A 91 3.52 -1.49 16.71
N GLY A 92 3.56 -0.19 17.00
CA GLY A 92 2.65 0.44 17.94
C GLY A 92 2.88 -0.01 19.38
N ALA A 93 1.85 0.16 20.20
CA ALA A 93 1.93 -0.09 21.63
C ALA A 93 1.88 -1.58 21.97
N ASP A 94 1.23 -2.39 21.13
CA ASP A 94 1.15 -3.83 21.34
C ASP A 94 2.40 -4.60 20.86
N GLY A 95 3.24 -3.95 20.04
CA GLY A 95 4.48 -4.51 19.52
C GLY A 95 4.25 -5.60 18.46
N LYS A 96 3.08 -5.64 17.83
CA LYS A 96 2.67 -6.71 16.93
C LYS A 96 2.51 -6.25 15.48
N TYR A 97 2.49 -7.26 14.64
CA TYR A 97 2.08 -7.15 13.26
C TYR A 97 1.12 -8.28 12.98
N ALA A 98 0.06 -8.01 12.22
CA ALA A 98 -0.94 -9.02 11.90
C ALA A 98 -0.34 -10.29 11.26
N ASN A 99 -0.91 -11.43 11.58
CA ASN A 99 -0.73 -12.68 10.89
C ASN A 99 -2.02 -12.97 10.13
N PHE A 100 -1.99 -12.80 8.81
CA PHE A 100 -3.19 -12.92 7.98
C PHE A 100 -3.49 -14.39 7.67
N ILE A 101 -4.07 -15.08 8.65
CA ILE A 101 -4.58 -16.44 8.51
C ILE A 101 -6.10 -16.39 8.52
N TYR A 102 -6.73 -16.74 7.40
CA TYR A 102 -8.16 -16.97 7.37
C TYR A 102 -8.47 -18.21 8.21
N THR A 103 -9.17 -18.04 9.33
CA THR A 103 -9.41 -19.09 10.33
C THR A 103 -10.58 -20.03 10.02
N PRO A 104 -11.65 -19.64 9.31
CA PRO A 104 -12.69 -20.59 8.92
C PRO A 104 -12.17 -21.66 7.97
N ASP A 105 -12.85 -22.81 7.93
CA ASP A 105 -12.45 -23.94 7.10
C ASP A 105 -12.72 -23.66 5.60
N PRO A 106 -11.76 -23.93 4.68
CA PRO A 106 -10.40 -24.37 4.96
C PRO A 106 -9.52 -23.22 5.48
N LYS A 107 -8.86 -23.47 6.61
CA LYS A 107 -7.91 -22.54 7.20
C LYS A 107 -6.80 -22.25 6.19
N THR A 108 -6.59 -20.97 5.86
CA THR A 108 -5.69 -20.58 4.76
C THR A 108 -4.78 -19.43 5.14
N ASP A 109 -3.48 -19.58 4.88
CA ASP A 109 -2.52 -18.48 4.98
C ASP A 109 -2.64 -17.54 3.77
N VAL A 110 -2.96 -16.28 4.05
CA VAL A 110 -3.12 -15.21 3.06
C VAL A 110 -2.16 -14.05 3.28
N ASN A 111 -1.07 -14.25 4.04
CA ASN A 111 -0.02 -13.24 4.23
C ASN A 111 0.56 -12.77 2.89
N LYS A 112 0.69 -13.66 1.89
CA LYS A 112 1.11 -13.30 0.52
C LYS A 112 0.28 -12.19 -0.12
N PHE A 113 -0.97 -12.00 0.32
CA PHE A 113 -1.86 -10.95 -0.15
C PHE A 113 -1.81 -9.70 0.72
N TYR A 114 -1.79 -9.83 2.04
CA TYR A 114 -2.05 -8.68 2.94
C TYR A 114 -0.83 -8.20 3.74
N ARG A 115 0.21 -9.02 3.93
CA ARG A 115 1.50 -8.60 4.54
C ARG A 115 2.34 -7.87 3.50
N LYS A 116 1.83 -6.73 3.02
CA LYS A 116 2.47 -5.95 1.96
C LYS A 116 3.43 -4.90 2.52
N ILE A 117 3.04 -4.14 3.54
CA ILE A 117 3.97 -3.24 4.21
C ILE A 117 4.99 -4.09 4.99
N PRO A 118 6.31 -3.97 4.72
CA PRO A 118 7.31 -4.68 5.48
C PRO A 118 7.30 -4.28 6.95
N LYS A 119 7.80 -5.16 7.81
CA LYS A 119 7.89 -4.94 9.26
C LYS A 119 9.17 -4.16 9.57
N GLY A 120 9.12 -3.27 10.55
CA GLY A 120 10.30 -2.55 11.01
C GLY A 120 10.91 -1.65 9.94
N GLU A 121 12.23 -1.64 9.87
CA GLU A 121 12.99 -0.73 9.00
C GLU A 121 13.14 -1.27 7.57
N GLY A 122 13.15 -0.36 6.61
CA GLY A 122 13.40 -0.66 5.21
C GLY A 122 13.79 0.57 4.40
N LYS A 123 13.91 0.36 3.09
CA LYS A 123 14.19 1.40 2.10
C LYS A 123 13.00 1.57 1.16
N TRP A 124 12.91 2.72 0.53
CA TRP A 124 11.92 2.94 -0.51
C TRP A 124 12.53 3.64 -1.72
N GLU A 125 11.92 3.40 -2.87
CA GLU A 125 12.18 4.10 -4.13
C GLU A 125 10.84 4.49 -4.74
N ARG A 126 10.70 5.74 -5.19
CA ARG A 126 9.50 6.20 -5.89
C ARG A 126 9.83 6.68 -7.30
N ASP A 127 9.10 6.13 -8.25
CA ASP A 127 9.19 6.48 -9.65
C ASP A 127 7.96 7.31 -10.05
N TYR A 128 8.18 8.60 -10.32
CA TYR A 128 7.12 9.52 -10.71
C TYR A 128 6.64 9.34 -12.16
N THR A 129 7.39 8.61 -13.00
CA THR A 129 6.95 8.31 -14.38
C THR A 129 5.89 7.23 -14.43
N THR A 130 5.92 6.31 -13.46
CA THR A 130 4.97 5.20 -13.34
C THR A 130 4.03 5.33 -12.14
N ASP A 131 4.27 6.31 -11.27
CA ASP A 131 3.63 6.49 -9.96
C ASP A 131 3.69 5.22 -9.08
N ILE A 132 4.82 4.50 -9.17
CA ILE A 132 5.10 3.31 -8.38
C ILE A 132 6.03 3.68 -7.22
N LEU A 133 5.58 3.39 -6.01
CA LEU A 133 6.37 3.31 -4.79
C LEU A 133 6.79 1.86 -4.53
N THR A 134 8.08 1.62 -4.51
CA THR A 134 8.68 0.33 -4.15
C THR A 134 9.13 0.38 -2.70
N LEU A 135 8.59 -0.49 -1.85
CA LEU A 135 9.07 -0.70 -0.48
C LEU A 135 9.99 -1.92 -0.48
N ILE A 136 11.17 -1.76 0.11
CA ILE A 136 12.23 -2.77 0.15
C ILE A 136 12.50 -3.08 1.62
N ALA A 137 12.24 -4.32 2.03
CA ALA A 137 12.47 -4.80 3.38
C ALA A 137 13.97 -4.98 3.66
N ALA A 138 14.33 -5.14 4.94
CA ALA A 138 15.70 -5.37 5.37
C ALA A 138 16.33 -6.65 4.77
N ASP A 139 15.52 -7.66 4.45
CA ASP A 139 15.97 -8.90 3.80
C ASP A 139 16.12 -8.78 2.27
N GLY A 140 15.85 -7.60 1.71
CA GLY A 140 15.93 -7.31 0.28
C GLY A 140 14.69 -7.67 -0.52
N SER A 141 13.67 -8.30 0.09
CA SER A 141 12.37 -8.48 -0.56
C SER A 141 11.70 -7.14 -0.81
N SER A 142 10.93 -7.04 -1.89
CA SER A 142 10.28 -5.79 -2.27
C SER A 142 8.83 -5.96 -2.69
N VAL A 143 8.08 -4.87 -2.55
CA VAL A 143 6.70 -4.77 -2.98
C VAL A 143 6.47 -3.43 -3.66
N ASN A 144 5.65 -3.45 -4.73
CA ASN A 144 5.22 -2.24 -5.42
C ASN A 144 3.83 -1.85 -4.95
N CYS A 145 3.62 -0.55 -4.80
CA CYS A 145 2.34 0.05 -4.46
C CYS A 145 2.21 1.46 -5.06
N SER A 146 1.01 2.00 -5.02
CA SER A 146 0.76 3.42 -5.30
C SER A 146 0.45 4.13 -3.99
N PHE A 147 0.94 5.37 -3.84
CA PHE A 147 0.57 6.23 -2.72
C PHE A 147 -0.51 7.21 -3.15
N LEU A 148 -1.75 6.92 -2.75
CA LEU A 148 -2.93 7.63 -3.19
C LEU A 148 -3.33 8.72 -2.18
N GLY A 149 -3.80 9.85 -2.68
CA GLY A 149 -4.45 10.90 -1.90
C GLY A 149 -5.94 10.63 -1.66
N PRO A 150 -6.68 11.60 -1.08
CA PRO A 150 -8.12 11.51 -0.95
C PRO A 150 -8.79 11.40 -2.31
N GLY A 151 -9.83 10.59 -2.41
CA GLY A 151 -10.54 10.38 -3.67
C GLY A 151 -11.43 9.14 -3.65
N THR A 152 -12.10 8.88 -4.76
CA THR A 152 -12.87 7.65 -4.95
C THR A 152 -12.33 6.91 -6.17
N GLU A 153 -11.94 5.67 -5.94
CA GLU A 153 -11.55 4.74 -6.99
C GLU A 153 -12.80 3.96 -7.44
N ASP A 154 -13.16 4.09 -8.72
CA ASP A 154 -14.18 3.26 -9.35
C ASP A 154 -13.60 1.86 -9.63
N LEU A 155 -14.27 0.83 -9.15
CA LEU A 155 -13.84 -0.56 -9.26
C LEU A 155 -14.69 -1.35 -10.28
N GLY A 156 -15.60 -0.65 -10.97
CA GLY A 156 -16.60 -1.21 -11.86
C GLY A 156 -17.73 -1.92 -11.11
N ASN A 157 -18.75 -2.35 -11.85
CA ASN A 157 -19.84 -3.19 -11.32
C ASN A 157 -20.53 -2.61 -10.07
N LYS A 158 -20.70 -1.28 -10.03
CA LYS A 158 -21.28 -0.52 -8.90
C LYS A 158 -20.48 -0.65 -7.60
N GLN A 159 -19.22 -1.04 -7.68
CA GLN A 159 -18.27 -1.04 -6.56
C GLN A 159 -17.37 0.18 -6.66
N ALA A 160 -17.08 0.79 -5.52
CA ALA A 160 -16.13 1.89 -5.43
C ALA A 160 -15.45 1.89 -4.05
N LYS A 161 -14.24 2.42 -3.99
CA LYS A 161 -13.51 2.64 -2.73
C LYS A 161 -13.20 4.12 -2.56
N THR A 162 -13.76 4.73 -1.53
CA THR A 162 -13.41 6.09 -1.12
C THR A 162 -12.25 6.07 -0.13
N ILE A 163 -11.19 6.83 -0.43
CA ILE A 163 -10.03 7.08 0.41
C ILE A 163 -10.22 8.45 1.06
N VAL A 164 -10.21 8.50 2.39
CA VAL A 164 -10.48 9.74 3.14
C VAL A 164 -9.24 10.62 3.26
N ASN A 165 -8.08 10.03 3.55
CA ASN A 165 -6.82 10.75 3.75
C ASN A 165 -5.78 10.30 2.72
N ASN A 166 -5.11 9.20 2.96
CA ASN A 166 -4.17 8.60 2.03
C ASN A 166 -4.28 7.08 2.10
N ALA A 167 -3.76 6.39 1.09
CA ALA A 167 -3.65 4.93 1.13
C ALA A 167 -2.43 4.43 0.36
N PHE A 168 -1.79 3.39 0.89
CA PHE A 168 -0.91 2.53 0.09
C PHE A 168 -1.78 1.47 -0.60
N ALA A 169 -1.87 1.55 -1.93
CA ALA A 169 -2.71 0.67 -2.74
C ALA A 169 -1.87 -0.39 -3.45
N PHE A 170 -2.30 -1.64 -3.32
CA PHE A 170 -1.64 -2.83 -3.86
C PHE A 170 -2.58 -3.56 -4.80
N SER A 171 -2.09 -3.86 -6.01
CA SER A 171 -2.75 -4.81 -6.90
C SER A 171 -2.47 -6.24 -6.44
N LEU A 172 -3.51 -7.05 -6.34
CA LEU A 172 -3.44 -8.44 -5.89
C LEU A 172 -3.86 -9.40 -7.01
N ASN A 173 -3.24 -10.57 -7.01
CA ASN A 173 -3.43 -11.59 -8.04
C ASN A 173 -4.14 -12.82 -7.49
N GLY A 174 -5.37 -12.63 -7.00
CA GLY A 174 -6.26 -13.72 -6.63
C GLY A 174 -6.78 -14.49 -7.86
N ASN A 175 -7.17 -15.74 -7.64
CA ASN A 175 -7.74 -16.63 -8.65
C ASN A 175 -9.25 -16.77 -8.45
N ASP A 176 -9.99 -16.75 -9.55
CA ASP A 176 -11.44 -16.88 -9.50
C ASP A 176 -11.84 -18.28 -9.01
N ASP A 177 -12.92 -18.34 -8.24
CA ASP A 177 -13.52 -19.55 -7.71
C ASP A 177 -15.04 -19.45 -7.82
N TRP A 178 -15.55 -19.82 -8.99
CA TRP A 178 -16.98 -19.78 -9.28
C TRP A 178 -17.81 -20.70 -8.39
N SER A 179 -17.19 -21.68 -7.73
CA SER A 179 -17.88 -22.56 -6.78
C SER A 179 -18.11 -21.89 -5.41
N ALA A 180 -17.31 -20.88 -5.09
CA ALA A 180 -17.34 -20.17 -3.82
C ALA A 180 -17.82 -18.71 -3.97
N ILE A 181 -18.35 -18.34 -5.13
CA ILE A 181 -18.87 -16.99 -5.38
C ILE A 181 -19.81 -16.54 -4.25
N TYR A 182 -19.74 -15.25 -3.90
CA TYR A 182 -20.45 -14.60 -2.79
C TYR A 182 -19.94 -14.91 -1.38
N THR A 183 -19.06 -15.90 -1.19
CA THR A 183 -18.54 -16.23 0.14
C THR A 183 -17.44 -15.28 0.61
N ASP A 184 -17.19 -15.23 1.92
CA ASP A 184 -16.02 -14.56 2.48
C ASP A 184 -14.73 -15.25 2.05
N TYR A 185 -14.72 -16.58 1.98
CA TYR A 185 -13.57 -17.33 1.49
C TYR A 185 -13.16 -16.87 0.08
N ASP A 186 -14.13 -16.68 -0.82
CA ASP A 186 -13.83 -16.15 -2.15
C ASP A 186 -13.24 -14.73 -2.11
N LYS A 187 -13.84 -13.82 -1.35
CA LYS A 187 -13.42 -12.40 -1.29
C LYS A 187 -12.08 -12.19 -0.61
N PHE A 188 -11.84 -12.86 0.52
CA PHE A 188 -10.65 -12.69 1.35
C PHE A 188 -9.50 -13.65 0.96
N VAL A 189 -9.79 -14.82 0.38
CA VAL A 189 -8.78 -15.86 0.15
C VAL A 189 -8.55 -16.15 -1.33
N LYS A 190 -9.62 -16.38 -2.10
CA LYS A 190 -9.47 -16.84 -3.49
C LYS A 190 -9.18 -15.70 -4.44
N LYS A 191 -10.07 -14.71 -4.50
CA LYS A 191 -10.05 -13.60 -5.45
C LYS A 191 -9.89 -12.22 -4.81
N PRO A 192 -8.91 -11.97 -3.91
CA PRO A 192 -8.56 -10.60 -3.61
C PRO A 192 -7.91 -9.96 -4.85
N ARG A 193 -8.38 -8.77 -5.21
CA ARG A 193 -7.99 -8.04 -6.44
C ARG A 193 -7.19 -6.79 -6.13
N ARG A 194 -7.55 -6.09 -5.06
CA ARG A 194 -6.90 -4.86 -4.65
C ARG A 194 -6.94 -4.72 -3.13
N TYR A 195 -5.92 -4.10 -2.56
CA TYR A 195 -5.77 -3.92 -1.14
C TYR A 195 -5.25 -2.53 -0.83
N TRP A 196 -5.84 -1.87 0.16
CA TRP A 196 -5.48 -0.55 0.62
C TRP A 196 -5.13 -0.61 2.10
N VAL A 197 -3.94 -0.10 2.43
CA VAL A 197 -3.59 0.28 3.79
C VAL A 197 -3.87 1.78 3.89
N GLU A 198 -5.00 2.12 4.49
CA GLU A 198 -5.43 3.50 4.69
C GLU A 198 -4.62 4.14 5.79
N VAL A 199 -4.13 5.34 5.53
CA VAL A 199 -3.25 6.05 6.44
C VAL A 199 -3.62 7.52 6.57
N LYS A 200 -3.33 8.08 7.74
CA LYS A 200 -3.47 9.51 8.01
C LYS A 200 -2.13 10.07 8.48
N LYS A 201 -1.66 11.15 7.85
CA LYS A 201 -0.44 11.82 8.26
C LYS A 201 -0.60 12.41 9.67
N ARG A 202 0.38 12.19 10.55
CA ARG A 202 0.48 12.89 11.83
C ARG A 202 0.84 14.35 11.57
N ASN A 203 0.11 15.25 12.23
CA ASN A 203 0.39 16.69 12.20
C ASN A 203 1.58 17.03 13.08
#